data_AF-A0A9D7CG55-F1
#
_entry.id   AF-A0A9D7CG55-F1
#
_cell.length_a   1.000
_cell.length_b   1.000
_cell.length_c   1.000
_cell.angle_alpha   90.00
_cell.angle_beta   90.00
_cell.angle_gamma   90.00
#
_symmetry.space_group_name_H-M   'P 1'
#
loop_
_entity.id
_entity.type
_entity.pdbx_description
1 polymer ?
#
loop_
_entity_poly.entity_id
_entity_poly.type
_entity_poly.pdbx_seq_one_letter_code
_entity_poly.pdbx_strand_id
1 'polypeptide(L)'
;MTTFRAIVHRAEQQDSAGTVAPYLAHVYAQILLRAGQGDSASRWAALAAQGSLGENAAVTNDINTAWAALEGRRMGEATTLIARAGVLYPWHWLTREWLRQRLTYDTGDSVASVRRLTIAIDSLWPDASIPRAFFIFPLLTLGEWRLAAGDMQGADSLATRVRALAMVDSMAMTRSAIVGHADFLHARAQQAGGDQVGATRTAERAVIALSAGYGATHPVTVAARAFLRR
;
A
#
# COMPACT_ATOMS: atom_id res chain seq x y z
N MET A 1 -18.75 -17.89 7.75
CA MET A 1 -18.52 -16.44 7.57
C MET A 1 -18.70 -16.09 6.11
N THR A 2 -19.66 -15.22 5.79
CA THR A 2 -19.80 -14.65 4.44
C THR A 2 -18.62 -13.71 4.19
N THR A 3 -17.84 -13.92 3.14
CA THR A 3 -16.69 -13.05 2.84
C THR A 3 -17.20 -11.67 2.43
N PHE A 4 -16.42 -10.61 2.69
CA PHE A 4 -16.77 -9.25 2.24
C PHE A 4 -17.04 -9.21 0.72
N ARG A 5 -16.28 -9.99 -0.07
CA ARG A 5 -16.54 -10.20 -1.49
C ARG A 5 -17.94 -10.75 -1.77
N ALA A 6 -18.44 -11.69 -0.98
CA ALA A 6 -19.79 -12.22 -1.12
C ALA A 6 -20.88 -11.21 -0.70
N ILE A 7 -20.57 -10.31 0.24
CA ILE A 7 -21.46 -9.18 0.58
C ILE A 7 -21.53 -8.20 -0.59
N VAL A 8 -20.39 -7.86 -1.20
CA VAL A 8 -20.35 -6.97 -2.36
C VAL A 8 -21.01 -7.63 -3.58
N HIS A 9 -20.69 -8.88 -3.91
CA HIS A 9 -21.35 -9.59 -5.02
C HIS A 9 -22.85 -9.72 -4.81
N ARG A 10 -23.30 -9.93 -3.56
CA ARG A 10 -24.73 -9.93 -3.25
C ARG A 10 -25.32 -8.54 -3.45
N ALA A 11 -24.65 -7.47 -3.03
CA ALA A 11 -25.07 -6.09 -3.30
C ALA A 11 -25.10 -5.77 -4.81
N GLU A 12 -24.18 -6.31 -5.60
CA GLU A 12 -24.18 -6.20 -7.07
C GLU A 12 -25.33 -7.00 -7.73
N GLN A 13 -25.77 -8.10 -7.11
CA GLN A 13 -26.80 -8.99 -7.66
C GLN A 13 -28.23 -8.64 -7.22
N GLN A 14 -28.40 -8.10 -6.01
CA GLN A 14 -29.71 -7.78 -5.43
C GLN A 14 -30.31 -6.48 -5.97
N ASP A 15 -29.47 -5.64 -6.57
CA ASP A 15 -29.80 -4.27 -6.89
C ASP A 15 -29.46 -4.04 -8.37
N SER A 16 -30.49 -3.77 -9.17
CA SER A 16 -30.38 -3.41 -10.59
C SER A 16 -29.21 -2.45 -10.81
N ALA A 17 -28.31 -2.77 -11.74
CA ALA A 17 -27.08 -2.04 -12.05
C ALA A 17 -27.15 -0.53 -11.70
N GLY A 18 -26.65 -0.14 -10.52
CA GLY A 18 -26.63 1.28 -10.12
C GLY A 18 -26.71 1.67 -8.64
N THR A 19 -26.94 0.77 -7.66
CA THR A 19 -27.31 1.20 -6.29
C THR A 19 -26.39 0.69 -5.16
N VAL A 20 -25.10 0.45 -5.41
CA VAL A 20 -24.17 0.23 -4.28
C VAL A 20 -23.98 1.55 -3.51
N ALA A 21 -24.24 1.54 -2.20
CA ALA A 21 -24.04 2.71 -1.36
C ALA A 21 -22.62 3.31 -1.56
N PRO A 22 -22.48 4.63 -1.75
CA PRO A 22 -21.18 5.27 -2.07
C PRO A 22 -20.07 4.90 -1.08
N TYR A 23 -20.40 4.81 0.21
CA TYR A 23 -19.44 4.43 1.24
C TYR A 23 -18.97 2.98 1.11
N LEU A 24 -19.84 2.04 0.72
CA LEU A 24 -19.45 0.65 0.45
C LEU A 24 -18.56 0.55 -0.79
N ALA A 25 -18.89 1.28 -1.85
CA ALA A 25 -18.06 1.37 -3.04
C ALA A 25 -16.66 1.93 -2.70
N HIS A 26 -16.60 2.97 -1.86
CA HIS A 26 -15.36 3.56 -1.37
C HIS A 26 -14.49 2.56 -0.58
N VAL A 27 -15.08 1.87 0.40
CA VAL A 27 -14.37 0.87 1.22
C VAL A 27 -13.90 -0.30 0.35
N TYR A 28 -14.71 -0.73 -0.62
CA TYR A 28 -14.31 -1.82 -1.49
C TYR A 28 -13.20 -1.41 -2.46
N ALA A 29 -13.22 -0.18 -2.99
CA ALA A 29 -12.12 0.37 -3.77
C ALA A 29 -10.79 0.31 -2.99
N GLN A 30 -10.79 0.66 -1.70
CA GLN A 30 -9.61 0.55 -0.84
C GLN A 30 -9.08 -0.87 -0.71
N ILE A 31 -9.98 -1.84 -0.53
CA ILE A 31 -9.62 -3.26 -0.41
C ILE A 31 -8.99 -3.74 -1.73
N LEU A 32 -9.61 -3.41 -2.86
CA LEU A 32 -9.12 -3.78 -4.19
C LEU A 32 -7.75 -3.16 -4.48
N LEU A 33 -7.55 -1.90 -4.11
CA LEU A 33 -6.28 -1.20 -4.27
C LEU A 33 -5.16 -1.88 -3.47
N ARG A 34 -5.43 -2.23 -2.20
CA ARG A 34 -4.48 -2.98 -1.35
C ARG A 34 -4.23 -4.39 -1.86
N ALA A 35 -5.17 -4.98 -2.59
CA ALA A 35 -5.02 -6.26 -3.27
C ALA A 35 -4.34 -6.15 -4.66
N GLY A 36 -3.80 -4.98 -5.02
CA GLY A 36 -3.13 -4.75 -6.30
C GLY A 36 -4.06 -4.74 -7.51
N GLN A 37 -5.37 -4.60 -7.32
CA GLN A 37 -6.37 -4.60 -8.38
C GLN A 37 -6.72 -3.16 -8.80
N GLY A 38 -5.72 -2.43 -9.31
CA GLY A 38 -5.81 -0.99 -9.61
C GLY A 38 -6.97 -0.58 -10.51
N ASP A 39 -7.22 -1.30 -11.60
CA ASP A 39 -8.32 -0.99 -12.53
C ASP A 39 -9.68 -1.18 -11.88
N SER A 40 -9.86 -2.27 -11.13
CA SER A 40 -11.09 -2.51 -10.37
C SER A 40 -11.26 -1.46 -9.27
N ALA A 41 -10.21 -1.15 -8.51
CA ALA A 41 -10.24 -0.10 -7.50
C ALA A 41 -10.65 1.25 -8.09
N SER A 42 -10.15 1.60 -9.28
CA SER A 42 -10.50 2.83 -9.99
C SER A 42 -11.97 2.90 -10.35
N ARG A 43 -12.55 1.80 -10.87
CA ARG A 43 -13.98 1.72 -11.18
C ARG A 43 -14.85 1.91 -9.94
N TRP A 44 -14.49 1.28 -8.84
CA TRP A 44 -15.22 1.39 -7.58
C TRP A 44 -15.09 2.76 -6.91
N ALA A 45 -13.92 3.40 -7.01
CA ALA A 45 -13.73 4.76 -6.54
C ALA A 45 -14.53 5.78 -7.38
N ALA A 46 -14.64 5.55 -8.70
CA ALA A 46 -15.49 6.35 -9.57
C ALA A 46 -16.98 6.19 -9.25
N LEU A 47 -17.43 4.96 -8.95
CA LEU A 47 -18.79 4.71 -8.47
C LEU A 47 -19.06 5.42 -7.13
N ALA A 48 -18.12 5.35 -6.20
CA ALA A 48 -18.24 6.05 -4.91
C ALA A 48 -18.38 7.56 -5.07
N ALA A 49 -17.68 8.15 -6.05
CA ALA A 49 -17.73 9.60 -6.33
C ALA A 49 -19.06 10.08 -6.94
N GLN A 50 -19.93 9.18 -7.40
CA GLN A 50 -21.25 9.54 -7.93
C GLN A 50 -22.27 9.89 -6.85
N GLY A 51 -22.02 9.49 -5.59
CA GLY A 51 -22.92 9.78 -4.48
C GLY A 51 -22.30 10.65 -3.40
N SER A 52 -23.09 10.94 -2.37
CA SER A 52 -22.64 11.77 -1.25
C SER A 52 -21.75 10.96 -0.31
N LEU A 53 -20.48 11.39 -0.21
CA LEU A 53 -19.54 10.94 0.81
C LEU A 53 -19.37 12.05 1.84
N GLY A 54 -19.22 11.69 3.12
CA GLY A 54 -18.74 12.64 4.11
C GLY A 54 -17.35 13.18 3.73
N GLU A 55 -17.02 14.40 4.15
CA GLU A 55 -15.82 15.13 3.72
C GLU A 55 -14.53 14.29 3.80
N ASN A 56 -14.29 13.62 4.93
CA ASN A 56 -13.14 12.74 5.11
C ASN A 56 -13.10 11.58 4.09
N ALA A 57 -14.24 10.94 3.85
CA ALA A 57 -14.34 9.83 2.91
C ALA A 57 -14.16 10.31 1.46
N ALA A 58 -14.63 11.51 1.13
CA ALA A 58 -14.42 12.13 -0.18
C ALA A 58 -12.93 12.39 -0.45
N VAL A 59 -12.21 13.02 0.49
CA VAL A 59 -10.76 13.26 0.37
C VAL A 59 -9.99 11.95 0.26
N THR A 60 -10.35 10.96 1.09
CA THR A 60 -9.74 9.62 1.03
C THR A 60 -10.01 8.96 -0.33
N ASN A 61 -11.20 9.13 -0.90
CA ASN A 61 -11.56 8.57 -2.19
C ASN A 61 -10.72 9.16 -3.32
N ASP A 62 -10.49 10.48 -3.32
CA ASP A 62 -9.63 11.14 -4.31
C ASP A 62 -8.19 10.63 -4.24
N ILE A 63 -7.63 10.50 -3.05
CA ILE A 63 -6.28 9.96 -2.85
C ILE A 63 -6.19 8.51 -3.34
N ASN A 64 -7.18 7.67 -3.03
CA ASN A 64 -7.19 6.28 -3.52
C ASN A 64 -7.37 6.19 -5.03
N THR A 65 -8.13 7.10 -5.64
CA THR A 65 -8.28 7.18 -7.09
C THR A 65 -6.94 7.55 -7.73
N ALA A 66 -6.23 8.52 -7.15
CA ALA A 66 -4.89 8.90 -7.59
C ALA A 66 -3.90 7.74 -7.48
N TRP A 67 -3.92 7.01 -6.37
CA TRP A 67 -3.10 5.82 -6.16
C TRP A 67 -3.45 4.73 -7.18
N ALA A 68 -4.73 4.44 -7.41
CA ALA A 68 -5.16 3.44 -8.38
C ALA A 68 -4.74 3.80 -9.82
N ALA A 69 -4.76 5.08 -10.19
CA ALA A 69 -4.21 5.56 -11.46
C ALA A 69 -2.71 5.33 -11.58
N LEU A 70 -1.96 5.55 -10.50
CA LEU A 70 -0.53 5.30 -10.47
C LEU A 70 -0.19 3.80 -10.63
N GLU A 71 -0.90 2.91 -9.91
CA GLU A 71 -0.73 1.45 -10.06
C GLU A 71 -1.08 0.98 -11.48
N GLY A 72 -2.10 1.58 -12.10
CA GLY A 72 -2.49 1.32 -13.48
C GLY A 72 -1.61 1.98 -14.54
N ARG A 73 -0.46 2.57 -14.15
CA ARG A 73 0.47 3.27 -15.04
C ARG A 73 -0.12 4.48 -15.79
N ARG A 74 -1.24 5.03 -15.33
CA ARG A 74 -1.91 6.22 -15.92
C ARG A 74 -1.32 7.51 -15.36
N MET A 75 -0.04 7.78 -15.69
CA MET A 75 0.76 8.85 -15.07
C MET A 75 0.14 10.25 -15.19
N GLY A 76 -0.39 10.60 -16.37
CA GLY A 76 -1.04 11.90 -16.59
C GLY A 76 -2.26 12.09 -15.70
N GLU A 77 -3.11 11.06 -15.62
CA GLU A 77 -4.28 11.08 -14.74
C GLU A 77 -3.88 11.13 -13.26
N ALA A 78 -2.94 10.28 -12.85
CA ALA A 78 -2.40 10.30 -11.49
C ALA A 78 -1.89 11.70 -11.10
N THR A 79 -1.19 12.39 -12.01
CA THR A 79 -0.70 13.77 -11.79
C THR A 79 -1.85 14.72 -11.47
N THR A 80 -2.89 14.74 -12.31
CA THR A 80 -4.07 15.60 -12.10
C THR A 80 -4.81 15.24 -10.81
N LEU A 81 -4.98 13.95 -10.53
CA LEU A 81 -5.67 13.47 -9.34
C LEU A 81 -4.91 13.81 -8.04
N ILE A 82 -3.58 13.69 -8.03
CA ILE A 82 -2.75 14.07 -6.88
C ILE A 82 -2.84 15.59 -6.64
N ALA A 83 -2.78 16.39 -7.70
CA ALA A 83 -2.82 17.85 -7.60
C ALA A 83 -4.15 18.38 -7.02
N ARG A 84 -5.28 17.73 -7.37
CA ARG A 84 -6.61 18.11 -6.88
C ARG A 84 -6.96 17.52 -5.51
N ALA A 85 -6.28 16.45 -5.08
CA ALA A 85 -6.61 15.77 -3.84
C ALA A 85 -6.50 16.73 -2.64
N GLY A 86 -7.63 16.87 -1.93
CA GLY A 86 -7.71 17.70 -0.74
C GLY A 86 -6.84 17.21 0.42
N VAL A 87 -6.74 18.02 1.47
CA VAL A 87 -6.06 17.66 2.72
C VAL A 87 -6.91 18.13 3.87
N LEU A 88 -7.53 17.18 4.57
CA LEU A 88 -8.28 17.46 5.80
C LEU A 88 -7.44 17.19 7.07
N TYR A 89 -6.47 16.28 6.98
CA TYR A 89 -5.67 15.81 8.11
C TYR A 89 -4.21 15.64 7.71
N PRO A 90 -3.25 15.66 8.66
CA PRO A 90 -1.84 15.45 8.37
C PRO A 90 -1.54 14.15 7.60
N TRP A 91 -2.28 13.07 7.87
CA TRP A 91 -2.10 11.81 7.14
C TRP A 91 -2.60 11.87 5.69
N HIS A 92 -3.60 12.71 5.36
CA HIS A 92 -3.99 12.99 3.97
C HIS A 92 -2.84 13.66 3.23
N TRP A 93 -2.21 14.65 3.87
CA TRP A 93 -1.02 15.31 3.32
C TRP A 93 0.12 14.31 3.09
N LEU A 94 0.42 13.45 4.07
CA LEU A 94 1.48 12.44 3.95
C LEU A 94 1.21 11.49 2.78
N THR A 95 -0.02 11.01 2.65
CA THR A 95 -0.40 10.06 1.60
C THR A 95 -0.31 10.73 0.23
N ARG A 96 -0.78 11.97 0.10
CA ARG A 96 -0.64 12.76 -1.14
C ARG A 96 0.83 13.01 -1.50
N GLU A 97 1.65 13.36 -0.52
CA GLU A 97 3.09 13.60 -0.71
C GLU A 97 3.81 12.32 -1.12
N TRP A 98 3.48 11.19 -0.49
CA TRP A 98 3.96 9.88 -0.90
C TRP A 98 3.63 9.56 -2.36
N LEU A 99 2.38 9.77 -2.80
CA LEU A 99 1.99 9.56 -4.20
C LEU A 99 2.75 10.50 -5.16
N ARG A 100 2.94 11.77 -4.77
CA ARG A 100 3.72 12.74 -5.55
C ARG A 100 5.17 12.31 -5.72
N GLN A 101 5.80 11.81 -4.66
CA GLN A 101 7.16 11.30 -4.74
C GLN A 101 7.23 10.01 -5.57
N ARG A 102 6.22 9.13 -5.52
CA ARG A 102 6.21 7.95 -6.41
C ARG A 102 6.14 8.33 -7.88
N LEU A 103 5.29 9.30 -8.23
CA LEU A 103 5.22 9.82 -9.60
C LEU A 103 6.59 10.38 -10.04
N THR A 104 7.21 11.20 -9.19
CA THR A 104 8.51 11.84 -9.47
C THR A 104 9.65 10.81 -9.60
N TYR A 105 9.64 9.80 -8.73
CA TYR A 105 10.59 8.68 -8.75
C TYR A 105 10.49 7.91 -10.07
N ASP A 106 9.28 7.56 -10.51
CA ASP A 106 9.05 6.85 -11.77
C ASP A 106 9.44 7.67 -13.01
N THR A 107 9.46 9.01 -12.91
CA THR A 107 9.93 9.91 -13.99
C THR A 107 11.44 10.18 -13.96
N GLY A 108 12.19 9.58 -13.03
CA GLY A 108 13.66 9.56 -13.05
C GLY A 108 14.37 10.38 -11.97
N ASP A 109 13.66 11.16 -11.16
CA ASP A 109 14.27 11.91 -10.05
C ASP A 109 14.19 11.11 -8.74
N SER A 110 14.86 9.95 -8.73
CA SER A 110 14.80 8.97 -7.65
C SER A 110 15.45 9.48 -6.35
N VAL A 111 16.60 10.13 -6.44
CA VAL A 111 17.35 10.66 -5.27
C VAL A 111 16.56 11.75 -4.56
N ALA A 112 16.01 12.73 -5.28
CA ALA A 112 15.21 13.77 -4.63
C ALA A 112 13.91 13.21 -4.05
N SER A 113 13.30 12.23 -4.73
CA SER A 113 12.07 11.57 -4.25
C SER A 113 12.29 10.82 -2.93
N VAL A 114 13.38 10.06 -2.81
CA VAL A 114 13.78 9.41 -1.56
C VAL A 114 13.98 10.42 -0.43
N ARG A 115 14.70 11.52 -0.72
CA ARG A 115 14.97 12.58 0.27
C ARG A 115 13.69 13.26 0.73
N ARG A 116 12.82 13.65 -0.21
CA ARG A 116 11.55 14.34 0.10
C ARG A 116 10.59 13.45 0.86
N LEU A 117 10.48 12.17 0.50
CA LEU A 117 9.63 11.22 1.23
C LEU A 117 10.15 10.99 2.66
N THR A 118 11.48 10.90 2.83
CA THR A 118 12.10 10.80 4.17
C THR A 118 11.72 12.01 5.03
N ILE A 119 11.90 13.23 4.50
CA ILE A 119 11.55 14.47 5.21
C ILE A 119 10.06 14.50 5.58
N ALA A 120 9.17 14.10 4.66
CA ALA A 120 7.73 14.10 4.90
C ALA A 120 7.30 13.09 5.97
N ILE A 121 7.96 11.93 6.04
CA ILE A 121 7.74 10.95 7.11
C ILE A 121 8.25 11.51 8.43
N ASP A 122 9.48 12.01 8.47
CA ASP A 122 10.14 12.48 9.69
C ASP A 122 9.46 13.72 10.28
N SER A 123 8.87 14.59 9.46
CA SER A 123 8.13 15.77 9.96
C SER A 123 6.85 15.42 10.70
N LEU A 124 6.22 14.28 10.38
CA LEU A 124 4.96 13.84 10.99
C LEU A 124 5.14 12.70 11.99
N TRP A 125 6.28 12.00 11.96
CA TRP A 125 6.53 10.86 12.84
C TRP A 125 6.46 11.18 14.34
N PRO A 126 6.95 12.32 14.85
CA PRO A 126 6.84 12.64 16.27
C PRO A 126 5.40 12.84 16.77
N ASP A 127 4.47 13.16 15.87
CA ASP A 127 3.09 13.46 16.23
C ASP A 127 2.32 12.16 16.57
N ALA A 128 2.03 11.98 17.85
CA ALA A 128 1.29 10.82 18.36
C ALA A 128 -0.21 10.84 17.99
N SER A 129 -0.75 11.98 17.56
CA SER A 129 -2.16 12.09 17.13
C SER A 129 -2.41 11.43 15.77
N ILE A 130 -1.35 11.20 14.98
CA ILE A 130 -1.45 10.58 13.66
C ILE A 130 -1.42 9.06 13.82
N PRO A 131 -2.49 8.34 13.40
CA PRO A 131 -2.50 6.88 13.48
C PRO A 131 -1.34 6.27 12.70
N ARG A 132 -0.55 5.41 13.37
CA ARG A 132 0.67 4.84 12.81
C ARG A 132 0.45 4.01 11.55
N ALA A 133 -0.76 3.48 11.36
CA ALA A 133 -1.14 2.74 10.15
C ALA A 133 -0.97 3.54 8.86
N PHE A 134 -1.08 4.88 8.89
CA PHE A 134 -0.92 5.73 7.71
C PHE A 134 0.53 5.84 7.22
N PHE A 135 1.51 5.45 8.03
CA PHE A 135 2.92 5.45 7.65
C PHE A 135 3.35 4.15 6.95
N ILE A 136 2.54 3.09 6.98
CA ILE A 136 2.92 1.76 6.49
C ILE A 136 3.37 1.78 5.02
N PHE A 137 2.54 2.29 4.11
CA PHE A 137 2.87 2.29 2.68
C PHE A 137 4.00 3.28 2.31
N PRO A 138 4.04 4.51 2.88
CA PRO A 138 5.20 5.40 2.74
C PRO A 138 6.51 4.74 3.19
N LEU A 139 6.53 4.07 4.36
CA LEU A 139 7.72 3.40 4.89
C LEU A 139 8.15 2.21 4.04
N LEU A 140 7.21 1.36 3.60
CA LEU A 140 7.50 0.25 2.68
C LEU A 140 8.10 0.78 1.37
N THR A 141 7.51 1.82 0.79
CA THR A 141 8.00 2.44 -0.45
C THR A 141 9.41 3.00 -0.27
N LEU A 142 9.64 3.72 0.82
CA LEU A 142 10.97 4.27 1.12
C LEU A 142 12.01 3.15 1.33
N GLY A 143 11.62 2.05 1.98
CA GLY A 143 12.48 0.90 2.18
C GLY A 143 12.87 0.21 0.87
N GLU A 144 11.90 0.03 -0.03
CA GLU A 144 12.14 -0.48 -1.38
C GLU A 144 13.10 0.41 -2.18
N TRP A 145 12.91 1.74 -2.11
CA TRP A 145 13.80 2.68 -2.80
C TRP A 145 15.21 2.72 -2.21
N ARG A 146 15.35 2.62 -0.89
CA ARG A 146 16.65 2.52 -0.22
C ARG A 146 17.38 1.26 -0.62
N LEU A 147 16.69 0.12 -0.64
CA LEU A 147 17.27 -1.14 -1.10
C LEU A 147 17.74 -1.03 -2.56
N ALA A 148 16.93 -0.44 -3.44
CA ALA A 148 17.29 -0.21 -4.84
C ALA A 148 18.52 0.71 -4.99
N ALA A 149 18.72 1.64 -4.05
CA ALA A 149 19.89 2.50 -3.98
C ALA A 149 21.11 1.85 -3.29
N GLY A 150 21.02 0.59 -2.86
CA GLY A 150 22.10 -0.12 -2.16
C GLY A 150 22.14 0.11 -0.65
N ASP A 151 21.23 0.90 -0.08
CA ASP A 151 21.10 1.12 1.37
C ASP A 151 20.31 -0.04 2.02
N MET A 152 20.97 -1.20 2.09
CA MET A 152 20.39 -2.41 2.69
C MET A 152 20.06 -2.23 4.18
N GLN A 153 20.89 -1.49 4.94
CA GLN A 153 20.65 -1.24 6.37
C GLN A 153 19.44 -0.34 6.60
N GLY A 154 19.28 0.71 5.80
CA GLY A 154 18.11 1.57 5.84
C GLY A 154 16.83 0.84 5.42
N ALA A 155 16.91 -0.02 4.40
CA ALA A 155 15.79 -0.88 4.01
C ALA A 155 15.37 -1.84 5.13
N ASP A 156 16.36 -2.48 5.78
CA ASP A 156 16.16 -3.38 6.90
C ASP A 156 15.47 -2.72 8.11
N SER A 157 15.94 -1.53 8.47
CA SER A 157 15.36 -0.72 9.55
C SER A 157 13.90 -0.36 9.28
N LEU A 158 13.59 0.02 8.04
CA LEU A 158 12.22 0.35 7.63
C LEU A 158 11.32 -0.89 7.59
N ALA A 159 11.83 -2.02 7.11
CA ALA A 159 11.11 -3.30 7.15
C ALA A 159 10.75 -3.70 8.58
N THR A 160 11.71 -3.63 9.50
CA THR A 160 11.50 -3.92 10.93
C THR A 160 10.45 -2.99 11.54
N ARG A 161 10.51 -1.69 11.23
CA ARG A 161 9.52 -0.71 11.69
C ARG A 161 8.12 -1.02 11.16
N VAL A 162 7.96 -1.28 9.87
CA VAL A 162 6.65 -1.63 9.28
C VAL A 162 6.10 -2.90 9.90
N ARG A 163 6.94 -3.92 10.08
CA ARG A 163 6.56 -5.18 10.73
C ARG A 163 6.00 -4.92 12.13
N ALA A 164 6.67 -4.10 12.93
CA ALA A 164 6.21 -3.74 14.27
C ALA A 164 4.86 -2.99 14.24
N LEU A 165 4.67 -2.07 13.30
CA LEU A 165 3.40 -1.35 13.12
C LEU A 165 2.23 -2.26 12.70
N ALA A 166 2.52 -3.28 11.89
CA ALA A 166 1.51 -4.16 11.31
C ALA A 166 1.19 -5.39 12.19
N MET A 167 1.97 -5.63 13.24
CA MET A 167 1.80 -6.75 14.16
C MET A 167 0.80 -6.40 15.26
N VAL A 168 -0.48 -6.32 14.88
CA VAL A 168 -1.59 -5.94 15.77
C VAL A 168 -1.95 -7.06 16.75
N ASP A 169 -1.70 -8.32 16.36
CA ASP A 169 -1.91 -9.51 17.19
C ASP A 169 -0.87 -10.60 16.86
N SER A 170 -0.92 -11.71 17.62
CA SER A 170 0.00 -12.85 17.43
C SER A 170 -0.24 -13.61 16.12
N MET A 171 -1.45 -13.54 15.55
CA MET A 171 -1.79 -14.20 14.29
C MET A 171 -1.34 -13.39 13.08
N ALA A 172 -1.10 -12.09 13.23
CA ALA A 172 -0.67 -11.18 12.18
C ALA A 172 0.58 -11.70 11.45
N MET A 173 1.48 -12.38 12.17
CA MET A 173 2.68 -13.00 11.57
C MET A 173 2.38 -14.02 10.47
N THR A 174 1.18 -14.59 10.43
CA THR A 174 0.80 -15.63 9.45
C THR A 174 -0.34 -15.19 8.52
N ARG A 175 -1.03 -14.10 8.83
CA ARG A 175 -2.25 -13.67 8.09
C ARG A 175 -2.18 -12.24 7.56
N SER A 176 -1.26 -11.40 8.06
CA SER A 176 -1.14 -10.02 7.63
C SER A 176 -0.24 -9.91 6.40
N ALA A 177 -0.83 -9.53 5.27
CA ALA A 177 -0.06 -9.24 4.07
C ALA A 177 0.97 -8.14 4.26
N ILE A 178 0.71 -7.17 5.15
CA ILE A 178 1.64 -6.09 5.44
C ILE A 178 2.86 -6.63 6.20
N VAL A 179 2.65 -7.52 7.18
CA VAL A 179 3.76 -8.21 7.86
C VAL A 179 4.55 -9.04 6.85
N GLY A 180 3.86 -9.76 5.96
CA GLY A 180 4.52 -10.52 4.89
C GLY A 180 5.31 -9.64 3.92
N HIS A 181 4.82 -8.46 3.56
CA HIS A 181 5.53 -7.52 2.69
C HIS A 181 6.78 -6.94 3.40
N ALA A 182 6.66 -6.59 4.68
CA ALA A 182 7.79 -6.16 5.48
C ALA A 182 8.84 -7.27 5.64
N ASP A 183 8.43 -8.51 5.93
CA ASP A 183 9.32 -9.66 5.97
C ASP A 183 9.99 -9.89 4.60
N PHE A 184 9.28 -9.71 3.48
CA PHE A 184 9.89 -9.85 2.16
C PHE A 184 10.95 -8.77 1.88
N LEU A 185 10.69 -7.52 2.24
CA LEU A 185 11.68 -6.44 2.15
C LEU A 185 12.91 -6.75 3.03
N HIS A 186 12.69 -7.24 4.26
CA HIS A 186 13.74 -7.67 5.17
C HIS A 186 14.59 -8.80 4.56
N ALA A 187 13.96 -9.83 3.97
CA ALA A 187 14.68 -10.93 3.32
C ALA A 187 15.59 -10.44 2.18
N ARG A 188 15.10 -9.51 1.37
CA ARG A 188 15.89 -8.93 0.27
C ARG A 188 17.05 -8.07 0.78
N ALA A 189 16.85 -7.34 1.88
CA ALA A 189 17.93 -6.60 2.55
C ALA A 189 18.99 -7.55 3.13
N GLN A 190 18.57 -8.64 3.78
CA GLN A 190 19.48 -9.69 4.28
C GLN A 190 20.32 -10.31 3.16
N GLN A 191 19.69 -10.65 2.03
CA GLN A 191 20.41 -11.18 0.88
C GLN A 191 21.42 -10.17 0.32
N ALA A 192 21.02 -8.90 0.19
CA ALA A 192 21.93 -7.84 -0.26
C ALA A 192 23.13 -7.64 0.69
N GLY A 193 22.95 -7.91 1.98
CA GLY A 193 24.00 -7.92 3.00
C GLY A 193 24.78 -9.23 3.13
N GLY A 194 24.51 -10.24 2.29
CA GLY A 194 25.20 -11.52 2.29
C GLY A 194 24.67 -12.57 3.28
N ASP A 195 23.61 -12.27 4.04
CA ASP A 195 22.95 -13.23 4.93
C ASP A 195 21.93 -14.08 4.15
N GLN A 196 22.44 -15.02 3.34
CA GLN A 196 21.60 -15.88 2.50
C GLN A 196 20.69 -16.81 3.32
N VAL A 197 21.18 -17.31 4.46
CA VAL A 197 20.43 -18.24 5.32
C VAL A 197 19.28 -17.50 6.01
N GLY A 198 19.55 -16.32 6.58
CA GLY A 198 18.53 -15.47 7.17
C GLY A 198 17.52 -14.99 6.13
N ALA A 199 17.98 -14.57 4.95
CA ALA A 199 17.12 -14.16 3.85
C ALA A 199 16.12 -15.26 3.44
N THR A 200 16.59 -16.49 3.28
CA THR A 200 15.74 -17.64 2.91
C THR A 200 14.66 -17.87 3.97
N ARG A 201 15.06 -17.99 5.25
CA ARG A 201 14.14 -18.19 6.37
C ARG A 201 13.09 -17.08 6.47
N THR A 202 13.51 -15.84 6.28
CA THR A 202 12.60 -14.69 6.32
C THR A 202 11.64 -14.69 5.13
N ALA A 203 12.12 -15.00 3.93
CA ALA A 203 11.28 -15.08 2.74
C ALA A 203 10.23 -16.20 2.82
N GLU A 204 10.55 -17.34 3.45
CA GLU A 204 9.57 -18.41 3.71
C GLU A 204 8.40 -17.90 4.56
N ARG A 205 8.68 -17.19 5.66
CA ARG A 205 7.63 -16.55 6.48
C ARG A 205 6.82 -15.53 5.67
N ALA A 206 7.52 -14.72 4.88
CA ALA A 206 6.89 -13.72 4.04
C ALA A 206 5.87 -14.35 3.09
N VAL A 207 6.23 -15.46 2.42
CA VAL A 207 5.34 -16.17 1.50
C VAL A 207 4.07 -16.67 2.19
N ILE A 208 4.17 -17.18 3.42
CA ILE A 208 3.01 -17.65 4.19
C ILE A 208 2.05 -16.47 4.44
N ALA A 209 2.55 -15.39 5.02
CA ALA A 209 1.75 -14.22 5.37
C ALA A 209 1.17 -13.50 4.14
N LEU A 210 1.97 -13.35 3.08
CA LEU A 210 1.54 -12.77 1.80
C LEU A 210 0.46 -13.61 1.12
N SER A 211 0.63 -14.94 1.09
CA SER A 211 -0.35 -15.86 0.50
C SER A 211 -1.69 -15.81 1.24
N ALA A 212 -1.66 -15.68 2.57
CA ALA A 212 -2.87 -15.57 3.38
C ALA A 212 -3.55 -14.20 3.25
N GLY A 213 -2.77 -13.12 3.25
CA GLY A 213 -3.32 -11.76 3.28
C GLY A 213 -3.68 -11.18 1.91
N TYR A 214 -2.78 -11.25 0.92
CA TYR A 214 -3.02 -10.73 -0.43
C TYR A 214 -3.47 -11.81 -1.42
N GLY A 215 -3.19 -13.08 -1.12
CA GLY A 215 -3.47 -14.19 -2.02
C GLY A 215 -2.25 -14.64 -2.81
N ALA A 216 -2.34 -15.84 -3.38
CA ALA A 216 -1.26 -16.53 -4.06
C ALA A 216 -0.79 -15.85 -5.37
N THR A 217 -1.68 -15.10 -6.03
CA THR A 217 -1.43 -14.48 -7.34
C THR A 217 -1.02 -13.01 -7.24
N HIS A 218 -1.00 -12.44 -6.05
CA HIS A 218 -0.60 -11.05 -5.87
C HIS A 218 0.88 -10.86 -6.29
N PRO A 219 1.25 -9.77 -7.00
CA PRO A 219 2.61 -9.58 -7.51
C PRO A 219 3.72 -9.76 -6.47
N VAL A 220 3.52 -9.20 -5.26
CA VAL A 220 4.47 -9.34 -4.14
C VAL A 220 4.59 -10.79 -3.67
N THR A 221 3.49 -11.54 -3.60
CA THR A 221 3.51 -12.98 -3.25
C THR A 221 4.27 -13.79 -4.29
N VAL A 222 4.04 -13.50 -5.57
CA VAL A 222 4.74 -14.15 -6.68
C VAL A 222 6.24 -13.84 -6.63
N ALA A 223 6.61 -12.58 -6.37
CA ALA A 223 8.00 -12.17 -6.22
C ALA A 223 8.70 -12.89 -5.06
N ALA A 224 8.04 -12.99 -3.89
CA ALA A 224 8.58 -13.70 -2.74
C ALA A 224 8.77 -15.20 -2.99
N ARG A 225 7.85 -15.84 -3.73
CA ARG A 225 8.02 -17.25 -4.15
C ARG A 225 9.14 -17.42 -5.17
N ALA A 226 9.29 -16.49 -6.10
CA ALA A 226 10.37 -16.52 -7.07
C ALA A 226 11.74 -16.31 -6.40
N PHE A 227 11.80 -15.49 -5.36
CA PHE A 227 12.99 -15.26 -4.55
C PHE A 227 13.55 -16.56 -3.93
N LEU A 228 12.68 -17.44 -3.42
CA LEU A 228 13.06 -18.72 -2.80
C LEU A 228 13.52 -19.80 -3.79
N ARG A 229 13.39 -19.57 -5.10
CA ARG A 229 13.75 -20.53 -6.15
C ARG A 229 15.10 -20.22 -6.81
N ARG A 230 15.77 -19.15 -6.38
CA ARG A 230 17.08 -18.72 -6.86
C ARG A 230 18.17 -19.31 -6.00
#